data_AF-A0A383D3V4-F1
#
_entry.id   AF-A0A383D3V4-F1
#
_cell.length_a   1.000
_cell.length_b   1.000
_cell.length_c   1.000
_cell.angle_alpha   90.00
_cell.angle_beta   90.00
_cell.angle_gamma   90.00
#
_symmetry.space_group_name_H-M   'P 1'
#
loop_
_entity.id
_entity.type
_entity.pdbx_description
1 polymer ?
#
loop_
_entity_poly.entity_id
_entity_poly.type
_entity_poly.pdbx_seq_one_letter_code
_entity_poly.pdbx_strand_id
1 'polypeptide(L)'
;NFQNKKVGFLHPKMDDLLENQEPLDDQKMDLLNEVEHKKENFKPCAQPWSSVHINVDGTVMPCLAVSMGNVQDNTMEEIVKGEEFCRFRKTIRDEGTVEACNRCGWLQPNI
;
A
#
# COMPACT_ATOMS: atom_id res chain seq x y z
N ASN A 1 23.36 -11.63 11.10
CA ASN A 1 22.34 -12.69 11.29
C ASN A 1 22.02 -13.47 10.00
N PHE A 2 22.81 -13.30 8.91
CA PHE A 2 22.66 -13.99 7.62
C PHE A 2 22.75 -15.51 7.71
N GLN A 3 23.67 -16.02 8.54
CA GLN A 3 23.85 -17.46 8.80
C GLN A 3 22.60 -18.13 9.42
N ASN A 4 21.69 -17.34 10.02
CA ASN A 4 20.47 -17.85 10.66
C ASN A 4 19.19 -17.61 9.83
N LYS A 5 19.29 -17.06 8.60
CA LYS A 5 18.15 -16.70 7.73
C LYS A 5 17.12 -15.75 8.38
N LYS A 6 17.56 -14.88 9.29
CA LYS A 6 16.67 -13.89 9.91
C LYS A 6 16.67 -12.62 9.05
N VAL A 7 15.53 -12.30 8.46
CA VAL A 7 15.29 -11.10 7.64
C VAL A 7 14.50 -10.09 8.47
N GLY A 8 14.86 -8.82 8.41
CA GLY A 8 14.17 -7.75 9.12
C GLY A 8 14.35 -6.44 8.37
N PHE A 9 13.26 -5.71 8.19
CA PHE A 9 13.24 -4.46 7.44
C PHE A 9 12.20 -3.52 8.02
N LEU A 10 12.37 -2.23 7.78
CA LEU A 10 11.31 -1.24 8.01
C LEU A 10 10.14 -1.52 7.06
N HIS A 11 8.91 -1.47 7.57
CA HIS A 11 7.71 -1.71 6.80
C HIS A 11 7.26 -0.46 6.03
N PRO A 12 6.80 -0.60 4.76
CA PRO A 12 7.03 -1.74 3.84
C PRO A 12 8.52 -1.84 3.55
N LYS A 13 9.05 -2.97 3.03
CA LYS A 13 10.49 -3.22 2.83
C LYS A 13 11.25 -2.04 2.20
N MET A 14 11.61 -1.08 3.06
CA MET A 14 12.10 0.27 2.76
C MET A 14 13.61 0.23 2.97
N ASP A 15 14.04 -0.23 4.14
CA ASP A 15 15.44 -0.50 4.40
C ASP A 15 15.64 -1.70 5.32
N ASP A 16 16.83 -2.28 5.24
CA ASP A 16 17.24 -3.45 6.00
C ASP A 16 17.65 -3.08 7.43
N LEU A 17 17.25 -3.89 8.42
CA LEU A 17 17.52 -3.66 9.84
C LEU A 17 18.52 -4.65 10.45
N LEU A 18 19.01 -5.65 9.71
CA LEU A 18 19.72 -6.80 10.29
C LEU A 18 21.04 -7.18 9.61
N GLU A 19 21.15 -6.95 8.31
CA GLU A 19 22.27 -7.30 7.44
C GLU A 19 23.11 -6.08 7.10
N ASN A 20 22.46 -4.95 6.80
CA ASN A 20 23.16 -3.70 6.53
C ASN A 20 23.66 -3.08 7.84
N GLN A 21 24.96 -2.76 7.91
CA GLN A 21 25.56 -2.06 9.07
C GLN A 21 25.64 -0.54 8.85
N GLU A 22 25.30 -0.07 7.65
CA GLU A 22 25.18 1.35 7.38
C GLU A 22 23.93 1.94 8.07
N PRO A 23 23.90 3.26 8.32
CA PRO A 23 22.68 3.95 8.71
C PRO A 23 21.53 3.72 7.74
N LEU A 24 20.32 3.98 8.21
CA LEU A 24 19.14 3.96 7.35
C LEU A 24 19.31 4.93 6.18
N ASP A 25 18.83 4.52 5.02
CA ASP A 25 18.87 5.31 3.80
C ASP A 25 17.85 6.46 3.88
N ASP A 26 18.36 7.64 4.24
CA ASP A 26 17.59 8.87 4.33
C ASP A 26 16.85 9.18 3.02
N GLN A 27 17.39 8.82 1.85
CA GLN A 27 16.72 9.08 0.57
C GLN A 27 15.42 8.28 0.46
N LYS A 28 15.42 7.03 0.93
CA LYS A 28 14.22 6.17 0.94
C LYS A 28 13.19 6.65 1.95
N MET A 29 13.65 7.17 3.09
CA MET A 29 12.78 7.69 4.15
C MET A 29 12.14 9.04 3.78
N ASP A 30 12.90 9.93 3.14
CA ASP A 30 12.44 11.28 2.82
C ASP A 30 11.42 11.35 1.69
N LEU A 31 11.19 10.25 0.96
CA LEU A 31 10.12 10.16 -0.05
C LEU A 31 8.74 10.57 0.47
N LEU A 32 8.44 10.29 1.75
CA LEU A 32 7.16 10.66 2.36
C LEU A 32 7.08 12.15 2.74
N ASN A 33 8.22 12.85 2.76
CA ASN A 33 8.30 14.29 3.04
C ASN A 33 8.10 15.15 1.79
N GLU A 34 8.19 14.54 0.59
CA GLU A 34 7.89 15.21 -0.67
C GLU A 34 6.48 15.85 -0.64
N VAL A 35 6.36 16.99 -1.30
CA VAL A 35 5.07 17.71 -1.38
C VAL A 35 4.15 17.02 -2.38
N GLU A 36 4.71 16.62 -3.52
CA GLU A 36 4.01 15.99 -4.63
C GLU A 36 4.23 14.48 -4.64
N HIS A 37 3.23 13.74 -5.12
CA HIS A 37 3.32 12.30 -5.29
C HIS A 37 4.04 11.96 -6.61
N LYS A 38 5.31 11.58 -6.52
CA LYS A 38 6.12 11.15 -7.67
C LYS A 38 6.02 9.63 -7.82
N LYS A 39 5.11 9.16 -8.67
CA LYS A 39 4.82 7.72 -8.85
C LYS A 39 6.05 6.86 -9.18
N GLU A 40 7.01 7.41 -9.91
CA GLU A 40 8.27 6.78 -10.29
C GLU A 40 9.17 6.37 -9.11
N ASN A 41 9.00 7.04 -7.96
CA ASN A 41 9.75 6.76 -6.73
C ASN A 41 9.21 5.54 -5.98
N PHE A 42 8.10 4.95 -6.41
CA PHE A 42 7.45 3.85 -5.72
C PHE A 42 7.17 2.67 -6.66
N LYS A 43 7.17 1.47 -6.09
CA LYS A 43 6.69 0.28 -6.79
C LYS A 43 5.16 0.28 -6.86
N PRO A 44 4.56 -0.44 -7.82
CA PRO A 44 3.11 -0.63 -7.87
C PRO A 44 2.54 -1.10 -6.52
N CYS A 45 1.47 -0.44 -6.07
CA CYS A 45 0.87 -0.71 -4.76
C CYS A 45 0.15 -2.07 -4.75
N ALA A 46 0.51 -2.94 -3.81
CA ALA A 46 -0.14 -4.25 -3.63
C ALA A 46 -1.31 -4.22 -2.63
N GLN A 47 -1.48 -3.13 -1.88
CA GLN A 47 -2.46 -3.04 -0.78
C GLN A 47 -3.90 -3.44 -1.18
N PRO A 48 -4.43 -3.05 -2.36
CA PRO A 48 -5.81 -3.38 -2.73
C PRO A 48 -6.09 -4.89 -2.89
N TRP A 49 -5.06 -5.73 -2.96
CA TRP A 49 -5.19 -7.19 -3.01
C TRP A 49 -4.93 -7.86 -1.67
N SER A 50 -4.40 -7.13 -0.68
CA SER A 50 -3.99 -7.68 0.61
C SER A 50 -4.98 -7.42 1.73
N SER A 51 -5.66 -6.28 1.73
CA SER A 51 -6.52 -5.87 2.84
C SER A 51 -7.67 -4.96 2.40
N VAL A 52 -8.64 -4.81 3.31
CA VAL A 52 -9.72 -3.83 3.23
C VAL A 52 -9.92 -3.23 4.62
N HIS A 53 -10.47 -2.02 4.68
CA HIS A 53 -10.94 -1.40 5.91
C HIS A 53 -12.47 -1.43 5.91
N ILE A 54 -13.06 -1.73 7.06
CA ILE A 54 -14.51 -1.69 7.26
C ILE A 54 -14.80 -0.65 8.33
N ASN A 55 -15.58 0.36 8.00
CA ASN A 55 -16.01 1.38 8.95
C ASN A 55 -17.09 0.82 9.89
N VAL A 56 -17.36 1.54 10.98
CA VAL A 56 -18.39 1.17 11.98
C VAL A 56 -19.79 1.05 11.34
N ASP A 57 -20.06 1.82 10.29
CA ASP A 57 -21.30 1.77 9.52
C ASP A 57 -21.36 0.61 8.50
N GLY A 58 -20.32 -0.22 8.42
CA GLY A 58 -20.23 -1.36 7.50
C GLY A 58 -19.66 -1.02 6.13
N THR A 59 -19.31 0.24 5.85
CA THR A 59 -18.71 0.64 4.56
C THR A 59 -17.34 0.00 4.39
N VAL A 60 -17.13 -0.69 3.25
CA VAL A 60 -15.85 -1.31 2.89
C VAL A 60 -15.03 -0.36 2.02
N MET A 61 -13.74 -0.22 2.34
CA MET A 61 -12.77 0.61 1.64
C MET A 61 -11.52 -0.21 1.27
N PRO A 62 -10.91 -0.01 0.08
CA PRO A 62 -9.84 -0.87 -0.43
C PRO A 62 -8.44 -0.47 0.06
N CYS A 63 -8.27 0.78 0.52
CA CYS A 63 -7.11 1.34 1.24
C CYS A 63 -7.29 2.87 1.39
N LEU A 64 -7.81 3.50 0.33
CA LEU A 64 -8.22 4.90 0.28
C LEU A 64 -9.69 5.04 0.71
N ALA A 65 -10.10 6.24 1.08
CA ALA A 65 -11.46 6.57 1.51
C ALA A 65 -12.46 6.58 0.32
N VAL A 66 -12.60 5.44 -0.35
CA VAL A 66 -13.53 5.21 -1.47
C VAL A 66 -14.39 4.01 -1.11
N SER A 67 -15.72 4.19 -1.12
CA SER A 67 -16.66 3.12 -0.81
C SER A 67 -16.68 2.06 -1.91
N MET A 68 -16.60 0.78 -1.51
CA MET A 68 -16.70 -0.37 -2.40
C MET A 68 -18.02 -1.12 -2.24
N GLY A 69 -18.84 -0.74 -1.25
CA GLY A 69 -20.04 -1.45 -0.82
C GLY A 69 -20.16 -1.47 0.71
N ASN A 70 -21.22 -2.11 1.21
CA ASN A 70 -21.49 -2.23 2.64
C ASN A 70 -21.75 -3.69 3.03
N VAL A 71 -21.12 -4.15 4.12
CA VAL A 71 -21.25 -5.54 4.61
C VAL A 71 -22.60 -5.88 5.22
N GLN A 72 -23.44 -4.87 5.49
CA GLN A 72 -24.82 -5.06 5.94
C GLN A 72 -25.74 -5.48 4.79
N ASP A 73 -25.38 -5.13 3.55
CA ASP A 73 -26.20 -5.36 2.35
C ASP A 73 -25.66 -6.51 1.48
N ASN A 74 -24.35 -6.72 1.47
CA ASN A 74 -23.68 -7.69 0.60
C ASN A 74 -22.61 -8.48 1.36
N THR A 75 -22.29 -9.67 0.89
CA THR A 75 -21.15 -10.43 1.40
C THR A 75 -19.83 -9.77 1.01
N MET A 76 -18.77 -10.02 1.78
CA MET A 76 -17.43 -9.52 1.46
C MET A 76 -16.94 -10.00 0.08
N GLU A 77 -17.31 -11.22 -0.32
CA GLU A 77 -16.95 -11.77 -1.62
C GLU A 77 -17.60 -11.00 -2.77
N GLU A 78 -18.90 -10.69 -2.65
CA GLU A 78 -19.64 -9.88 -3.64
C GLU A 78 -19.04 -8.47 -3.75
N ILE A 79 -18.67 -7.85 -2.63
CA ILE A 79 -18.05 -6.52 -2.59
C ILE A 79 -16.67 -6.55 -3.28
N VAL A 80 -15.79 -7.48 -2.89
CA VAL A 80 -14.41 -7.55 -3.40
C VAL A 80 -14.33 -7.97 -4.87
N LYS A 81 -15.32 -8.73 -5.35
CA LYS A 81 -15.48 -9.10 -6.77
C LYS A 81 -16.39 -8.13 -7.54
N GLY A 82 -16.96 -7.13 -6.86
CA GLY A 82 -17.86 -6.14 -7.43
C GLY A 82 -17.16 -5.22 -8.42
N GLU A 83 -17.96 -4.54 -9.23
CA GLU A 83 -17.48 -3.65 -10.29
C GLU A 83 -16.58 -2.53 -9.75
N GLU A 84 -16.98 -1.90 -8.64
CA GLU A 84 -16.24 -0.79 -8.03
C GLU A 84 -14.84 -1.21 -7.56
N PHE A 85 -14.75 -2.35 -6.88
CA PHE A 85 -13.46 -2.88 -6.42
C PHE A 85 -12.58 -3.29 -7.61
N CYS A 86 -13.16 -3.92 -8.64
CA CYS A 86 -12.44 -4.29 -9.85
C CYS A 86 -11.93 -3.05 -10.61
N ARG A 87 -12.73 -1.99 -10.70
CA ARG A 87 -12.34 -0.72 -11.32
C ARG A 87 -11.19 -0.05 -10.55
N PHE A 88 -11.26 -0.05 -9.22
CA PHE A 88 -10.18 0.46 -8.37
C PHE A 88 -8.88 -0.33 -8.57
N ARG A 89 -8.93 -1.66 -8.47
CA ARG A 89 -7.77 -2.54 -8.71
C ARG A 89 -7.20 -2.39 -10.12
N LYS A 90 -8.04 -2.23 -11.14
CA LYS A 90 -7.58 -1.95 -12.51
C LYS A 90 -6.80 -0.64 -12.55
N THR A 91 -7.31 0.42 -11.94
CA THR A 91 -6.63 1.72 -11.88
C THR A 91 -5.26 1.60 -11.21
N ILE A 92 -5.19 0.94 -10.05
CA ILE A 92 -3.91 0.74 -9.34
C ILE A 92 -2.94 -0.15 -10.13
N ARG A 93 -3.44 -1.17 -10.84
CA ARG A 93 -2.59 -2.01 -11.69
C ARG A 93 -2.02 -1.25 -12.87
N ASP A 94 -2.81 -0.39 -13.50
CA ASP A 94 -2.44 0.32 -14.72
C ASP A 94 -1.51 1.51 -14.41
N GLU A 95 -1.78 2.24 -13.30
CA GLU A 95 -1.00 3.44 -12.91
C GLU A 95 0.10 3.14 -11.87
N GLY A 96 0.06 1.98 -11.21
CA GLY A 96 0.93 1.59 -10.10
C GLY A 96 0.56 2.26 -8.77
N THR A 97 0.41 3.59 -8.78
CA THR A 97 -0.04 4.42 -7.66
C THR A 97 -0.86 5.60 -8.19
N VAL A 98 -1.58 6.31 -7.33
CA VAL A 98 -2.37 7.49 -7.71
C VAL A 98 -2.06 8.66 -6.77
N GLU A 99 -2.42 9.89 -7.15
CA GLU A 99 -2.16 11.10 -6.34
C GLU A 99 -2.67 10.99 -4.89
N ALA A 100 -3.79 10.31 -4.67
CA ALA A 100 -4.34 10.07 -3.34
C ALA A 100 -3.44 9.17 -2.46
N CYS A 101 -2.44 8.49 -3.04
CA CYS A 101 -1.42 7.74 -2.32
C CYS A 101 -0.29 8.62 -1.78
N ASN A 102 -0.34 9.95 -1.98
CA ASN A 102 0.68 10.86 -1.45
C ASN A 102 0.91 10.61 0.05
N ARG A 103 2.18 10.40 0.42
CA ARG A 103 2.63 10.08 1.79
C ARG A 103 2.04 8.80 2.39
N CYS A 104 1.57 7.88 1.55
CA CYS A 104 1.09 6.59 2.01
C CYS A 104 2.27 5.73 2.49
N GLY A 105 2.30 5.44 3.80
CA GLY A 105 3.30 4.60 4.43
C GLY A 105 3.24 3.11 4.06
N TRP A 106 2.42 2.71 3.08
CA TRP A 106 2.39 1.35 2.51
C TRP A 106 3.09 1.25 1.15
N LEU A 107 3.53 2.38 0.59
CA LEU A 107 4.25 2.37 -0.69
C LEU A 107 5.69 1.94 -0.49
N GLN A 108 6.12 0.94 -1.27
CA GLN A 108 7.50 0.49 -1.27
C GLN A 108 8.33 1.43 -2.16
N PRO A 109 9.45 1.99 -1.67
CA PRO A 109 10.38 2.75 -2.48
C PRO A 109 10.92 1.97 -3.69
N ASN A 110 11.16 2.68 -4.79
CA ASN A 110 11.74 2.17 -6.04
C ASN A 110 13.09 2.83 -6.37
N ILE A 111 13.72 3.44 -5.38
CA ILE A 111 15.04 4.07 -5.45
C ILE A 111 16.08 3.24 -4.68
#